data_AF-A0A948X2H0-F1
#
_entry.id   AF-A0A948X2H0-F1
#
_cell.length_a   1.000
_cell.length_b   1.000
_cell.length_c   1.000
_cell.angle_alpha   90.00
_cell.angle_beta   90.00
_cell.angle_gamma   90.00
#
_symmetry.space_group_name_H-M   'P 1'
#
loop_
_entity.id
_entity.type
_entity.pdbx_description
1 polymer ?
#
loop_
_entity_poly.entity_id
_entity_poly.type
_entity_poly.pdbx_seq_one_letter_code
_entity_poly.pdbx_strand_id
1 'polypeptide(L)'
;EKEEYYNLGKKILKDFYKDYKENPPKVLRINNEPALELPFNLKIGEYSLYGVIDRIDEGGQIIDYKTGKAKDKIQTEDKAQLLIYQMAAEEVLGIKPKELTYYYLETGKKISFLGSEKDKSERKEKIIQAIKAIKESSFEPTPGWQCEFCDFKDVCDFKNV
;
A
#
# COMPACT_ATOMS: atom_id res chain seq x y z
N GLU A 1 -17.50 -12.23 16.47
CA GLU A 1 -16.91 -11.37 15.43
C GLU A 1 -16.42 -10.00 15.93
N LYS A 2 -17.28 -9.00 16.20
CA LYS A 2 -16.83 -7.64 16.59
C LYS A 2 -15.91 -7.61 17.83
N GLU A 3 -16.25 -8.39 18.85
CA GLU A 3 -15.44 -8.50 20.07
C GLU A 3 -14.10 -9.21 19.83
N GLU A 4 -14.07 -10.19 18.94
CA GLU A 4 -12.84 -10.90 18.56
C GLU A 4 -11.88 -9.96 17.83
N TYR A 5 -12.35 -9.18 16.86
CA TYR A 5 -11.55 -8.17 16.18
C TYR A 5 -11.04 -7.08 17.13
N TYR A 6 -11.87 -6.66 18.09
CA TYR A 6 -11.43 -5.70 19.11
C TYR A 6 -10.31 -6.25 19.99
N ASN A 7 -10.44 -7.50 20.45
CA ASN A 7 -9.41 -8.17 21.24
C ASN A 7 -8.13 -8.43 20.43
N LEU A 8 -8.27 -8.78 19.15
CA LEU A 8 -7.16 -8.91 18.21
C LEU A 8 -6.41 -7.58 18.04
N GLY A 9 -7.12 -6.48 17.78
CA GLY A 9 -6.52 -5.15 17.65
C GLY A 9 -5.77 -4.73 18.91
N LYS A 10 -6.33 -5.00 20.10
CA LYS A 10 -5.63 -4.79 21.39
C LYS A 10 -4.33 -5.59 21.49
N LYS A 11 -4.34 -6.86 21.08
CA LYS A 11 -3.15 -7.70 21.06
C LYS A 11 -2.10 -7.12 20.10
N ILE A 12 -2.50 -6.79 18.88
CA ILE A 12 -1.63 -6.21 17.85
C ILE A 12 -0.94 -4.94 18.37
N LEU A 13 -1.69 -4.02 18.96
CA LEU A 13 -1.14 -2.78 19.51
C LEU A 13 -0.13 -3.02 20.63
N LYS A 14 -0.40 -3.99 21.52
CA LYS A 14 0.53 -4.36 22.60
C LYS A 14 1.83 -4.94 22.05
N ASP A 15 1.72 -5.86 21.09
CA ASP A 15 2.87 -6.54 20.48
C ASP A 15 3.72 -5.53 19.69
N PHE A 16 3.08 -4.68 18.88
CA PHE A 16 3.74 -3.59 18.15
C PHE A 16 4.45 -2.63 19.10
N TYR A 17 3.78 -2.18 20.17
CA TYR A 17 4.38 -1.24 21.11
C TYR A 17 5.54 -1.85 21.89
N LYS A 18 5.49 -3.15 22.18
CA LYS A 18 6.61 -3.88 22.79
C LYS A 18 7.83 -3.86 21.86
N ASP A 19 7.65 -4.24 20.59
CA ASP A 19 8.75 -4.20 19.60
C ASP A 19 9.28 -2.77 19.43
N TYR A 20 8.41 -1.77 19.34
CA TYR A 20 8.81 -0.36 19.24
C TYR A 20 9.70 0.09 20.41
N LYS A 21 9.42 -0.36 21.64
CA LYS A 21 10.24 -0.01 22.81
C LYS A 21 11.63 -0.65 22.76
N GLU A 22 11.68 -1.90 22.32
CA GLU A 22 12.94 -2.67 22.24
C GLU A 22 13.78 -2.21 21.03
N ASN A 23 13.12 -1.89 19.93
CA ASN A 23 13.69 -1.57 18.63
C ASN A 23 13.04 -0.31 18.03
N PRO A 24 13.24 0.88 18.60
CA PRO A 24 12.63 2.09 18.08
C PRO A 24 13.09 2.36 16.63
N PRO A 25 12.16 2.56 15.68
CA PRO A 25 12.51 2.87 14.30
C PRO A 25 13.18 4.24 14.24
N LYS A 26 14.17 4.35 13.36
CA LYS A 26 14.78 5.64 13.04
C LYS A 26 14.00 6.26 11.90
N VAL A 27 12.95 7.00 12.21
CA VAL A 27 12.10 7.64 11.19
C VAL A 27 12.83 8.81 10.56
N LEU A 28 12.86 8.89 9.22
CA LEU A 28 13.43 10.01 8.48
C LEU A 28 12.71 11.31 8.89
N ARG A 29 13.44 12.43 8.99
CA ARG A 29 12.83 13.74 9.19
C ARG A 29 12.94 14.61 7.94
N ILE A 30 11.84 15.24 7.55
CA ILE A 30 11.75 16.20 6.44
C ILE A 30 11.27 17.52 7.03
N ASN A 31 12.03 18.59 6.86
CA ASN A 31 11.73 19.90 7.46
C ASN A 31 11.48 19.83 8.98
N ASN A 32 12.29 19.05 9.69
CA ASN A 32 12.14 18.75 11.12
C ASN A 32 10.86 18.00 11.52
N GLU A 33 10.04 17.50 10.61
CA GLU A 33 8.89 16.64 10.92
C GLU A 33 9.19 15.17 10.58
N PRO A 34 8.72 14.20 11.36
CA PRO A 34 8.89 12.79 11.02
C PRO A 34 8.12 12.45 9.74
N ALA A 35 8.72 11.66 8.85
CA ALA A 35 8.11 11.18 7.62
C ALA A 35 7.10 10.05 7.91
N LEU A 36 6.01 10.42 8.58
CA LEU A 36 4.85 9.59 8.89
C LEU A 36 3.62 10.18 8.23
N GLU A 37 2.74 9.33 7.70
CA GLU A 37 1.53 9.75 6.99
C GLU A 37 1.80 10.89 5.99
N LEU A 38 2.87 10.72 5.21
CA LEU A 38 3.44 11.79 4.39
C LEU A 38 2.68 11.89 3.06
N PRO A 39 1.92 12.97 2.81
CA PRO A 39 1.15 13.09 1.59
C PRO A 39 2.04 13.40 0.39
N PHE A 40 1.61 12.97 -0.80
CA PHE A 40 2.25 13.28 -2.06
C PHE A 40 1.23 13.54 -3.16
N ASN A 41 1.65 14.31 -4.17
CA ASN A 41 0.94 14.46 -5.44
C ASN A 41 1.89 14.04 -6.56
N LEU A 42 1.72 12.82 -7.06
CA LEU A 42 2.56 12.24 -8.10
C LEU A 42 1.97 12.53 -9.48
N LYS A 43 2.77 13.06 -10.41
CA LYS A 43 2.35 13.23 -11.80
C LYS A 43 2.63 11.95 -12.60
N ILE A 44 1.62 11.44 -13.30
CA ILE A 44 1.73 10.28 -14.20
C ILE A 44 1.14 10.69 -15.56
N GLY A 45 2.01 11.02 -16.51
CA GLY A 45 1.60 11.65 -17.76
C GLY A 45 0.95 13.02 -17.50
N GLU A 46 -0.26 13.22 -18.00
CA GLU A 46 -1.08 14.42 -17.74
C GLU A 46 -1.89 14.34 -16.44
N TYR A 47 -1.88 13.18 -15.77
CA TYR A 47 -2.70 12.93 -14.59
C TYR A 47 -1.94 13.21 -13.29
N SER A 48 -2.70 13.50 -12.24
CA SER A 48 -2.16 13.61 -10.87
C SER A 48 -2.79 12.53 -10.00
N LEU A 49 -1.96 11.84 -9.23
CA LEU A 49 -2.34 10.82 -8.26
C LEU A 49 -1.94 11.29 -6.87
N TYR A 50 -2.93 11.45 -5.99
CA TYR A 50 -2.72 11.76 -4.58
C TYR A 50 -2.60 10.47 -3.78
N GLY A 51 -1.72 10.47 -2.78
CA GLY A 51 -1.59 9.38 -1.82
C GLY A 51 -0.85 9.82 -0.58
N VAL A 52 -0.72 8.89 0.38
CA VAL A 52 -0.09 9.12 1.68
C VAL A 52 0.81 7.93 1.99
N ILE A 53 2.08 8.17 2.30
CA ILE A 53 3.04 7.13 2.68
C ILE A 53 3.01 6.96 4.21
N ASP A 54 2.71 5.76 4.71
CA ASP A 54 2.58 5.51 6.16
C ASP A 54 3.87 5.88 6.93
N ARG A 55 5.04 5.42 6.46
CA ARG A 55 6.34 5.72 7.09
C ARG A 55 7.52 5.61 6.12
N ILE A 56 8.49 6.51 6.29
CA ILE A 56 9.83 6.41 5.70
C ILE A 56 10.89 6.43 6.82
N ASP A 57 11.74 5.41 6.88
CA ASP A 57 12.84 5.33 7.83
C ASP A 57 14.16 5.89 7.24
N GLU A 58 15.05 6.34 8.12
CA GLU A 58 16.43 6.67 7.82
C GLU A 58 17.10 5.48 7.11
N GLY A 59 17.75 5.75 5.98
CA GLY A 59 18.29 4.70 5.10
C GLY A 59 17.42 4.40 3.88
N GLY A 60 16.22 5.00 3.78
CA GLY A 60 15.38 4.94 2.59
C GLY A 60 14.49 3.70 2.55
N GLN A 61 14.08 3.18 3.70
CA GLN A 61 13.07 2.12 3.77
C GLN A 61 11.68 2.74 3.82
N ILE A 62 10.82 2.40 2.86
CA ILE A 62 9.40 2.78 2.87
C ILE A 62 8.59 1.63 3.44
N ILE A 63 7.73 1.90 4.41
CA ILE A 63 6.95 0.89 5.11
C ILE A 63 5.47 1.20 4.97
N ASP A 64 4.69 0.18 4.67
CA ASP A 64 3.22 0.18 4.72
C ASP A 64 2.76 -0.88 5.72
N TYR A 65 1.91 -0.49 6.65
CA TYR A 65 1.44 -1.37 7.73
C TYR A 65 0.16 -2.09 7.32
N LYS A 66 0.16 -3.41 7.49
CA LYS A 66 -1.00 -4.26 7.21
C LYS A 66 -1.48 -4.95 8.49
N THR A 67 -2.77 -4.87 8.76
CA THR A 67 -3.42 -5.53 9.91
C THR A 67 -4.09 -6.86 9.57
N GLY A 68 -4.12 -7.23 8.28
CA GLY A 68 -4.65 -8.52 7.82
C GLY A 68 -3.63 -9.66 7.87
N LYS A 69 -4.09 -10.87 7.52
CA LYS A 69 -3.24 -12.07 7.45
C LYS A 69 -2.03 -11.84 6.55
N ALA A 70 -0.86 -12.22 7.06
CA ALA A 70 0.37 -12.12 6.30
C ALA A 70 0.36 -13.07 5.10
N LYS A 71 0.78 -12.56 3.94
CA LYS A 71 1.00 -13.38 2.75
C LYS A 71 2.31 -14.14 2.86
N ASP A 72 2.41 -15.31 2.23
CA ASP A 72 3.68 -16.02 2.13
C ASP A 72 4.58 -15.49 1.03
N LYS A 73 3.97 -15.02 -0.06
CA LYS A 73 4.65 -14.38 -1.18
C LYS A 73 3.86 -13.16 -1.63
N ILE A 74 4.55 -12.08 -1.98
CA ILE A 74 3.95 -10.89 -2.58
C ILE A 74 3.78 -11.15 -4.08
N GLN A 75 2.56 -11.11 -4.58
CA GLN A 75 2.28 -11.19 -6.02
C GLN A 75 2.49 -9.83 -6.70
N THR A 76 2.56 -9.80 -8.04
CA THR A 76 2.77 -8.55 -8.79
C THR A 76 1.70 -7.49 -8.49
N GLU A 77 0.45 -7.90 -8.31
CA GLU A 77 -0.62 -6.94 -7.99
C GLU A 77 -0.50 -6.40 -6.56
N ASP A 78 -0.04 -7.22 -5.63
CA ASP A 78 0.23 -6.79 -4.26
C ASP A 78 1.31 -5.71 -4.18
N LYS A 79 2.23 -5.64 -5.15
CA LYS A 79 3.29 -4.61 -5.18
C LYS A 79 2.79 -3.24 -5.62
N ALA A 80 1.56 -3.13 -6.12
CA ALA A 80 1.03 -1.91 -6.75
C ALA A 80 1.24 -0.65 -5.91
N GLN A 81 0.78 -0.70 -4.66
CA GLN A 81 0.79 0.43 -3.75
C GLN A 81 2.21 0.90 -3.44
N LEU A 82 3.09 -0.02 -3.00
CA LEU A 82 4.47 0.33 -2.66
C LEU A 82 5.31 0.77 -3.87
N LEU A 83 5.00 0.31 -5.09
CA LEU A 83 5.62 0.86 -6.31
C LEU A 83 5.21 2.32 -6.55
N ILE A 84 3.97 2.70 -6.26
CA ILE A 84 3.52 4.09 -6.31
C ILE A 84 4.28 4.91 -5.27
N TYR A 85 4.44 4.39 -4.05
CA TYR A 85 5.20 5.08 -2.99
C TYR A 85 6.67 5.25 -3.39
N GLN A 86 7.28 4.25 -4.02
CA GLN A 86 8.64 4.35 -4.55
C GLN A 86 8.76 5.51 -5.55
N MET A 87 7.86 5.56 -6.54
CA MET A 87 7.85 6.65 -7.54
C MET A 87 7.62 8.02 -6.88
N ALA A 88 6.69 8.11 -5.93
CA ALA A 88 6.43 9.36 -5.21
C ALA A 88 7.66 9.81 -4.39
N ALA A 89 8.34 8.89 -3.71
CA ALA A 89 9.55 9.19 -2.97
C ALA A 89 10.67 9.71 -3.88
N GLU A 90 10.87 9.06 -5.03
CA GLU A 90 11.91 9.42 -5.99
C GLU A 90 11.60 10.76 -6.70
N GLU A 91 10.39 10.92 -7.21
CA GLU A 91 10.02 12.02 -8.12
C GLU A 91 9.50 13.27 -7.39
N VAL A 92 8.86 13.11 -6.23
CA VAL A 92 8.24 14.23 -5.49
C VAL A 92 9.09 14.61 -4.30
N LEU A 93 9.60 13.64 -3.55
CA LEU A 93 10.32 13.88 -2.29
C LEU A 93 11.84 13.96 -2.48
N GLY A 94 12.37 13.55 -3.64
CA GLY A 94 13.82 13.50 -3.90
C GLY A 94 14.55 12.47 -3.03
N ILE A 95 13.82 11.50 -2.47
CA ILE A 95 14.35 10.42 -1.63
C ILE A 95 14.60 9.22 -2.54
N LYS A 96 15.76 8.57 -2.41
CA LYS A 96 16.04 7.32 -3.11
C LYS A 96 15.75 6.12 -2.20
N PRO A 97 14.64 5.39 -2.39
CA PRO A 97 14.33 4.23 -1.57
C PRO A 97 15.33 3.11 -1.84
N LYS A 98 15.66 2.35 -0.80
CA LYS A 98 16.49 1.15 -0.89
C LYS A 98 15.68 -0.12 -0.68
N GLU A 99 14.54 0.01 -0.02
CA GLU A 99 13.68 -1.11 0.32
C GLU A 99 12.24 -0.63 0.52
N LEU A 100 11.28 -1.44 0.08
CA LEU A 100 9.85 -1.28 0.26
C LEU A 100 9.35 -2.46 1.07
N THR A 101 8.64 -2.19 2.17
CA THR A 101 8.30 -3.21 3.17
C THR A 101 6.82 -3.19 3.47
N TYR A 102 6.15 -4.33 3.27
CA TYR A 102 4.87 -4.59 3.94
C TYR A 102 5.16 -5.14 5.34
N TYR A 103 4.65 -4.46 6.36
CA TYR A 103 4.76 -4.90 7.75
C TYR A 103 3.41 -5.39 8.28
N TYR A 104 3.27 -6.71 8.37
CA TYR A 104 2.07 -7.38 8.86
C TYR A 104 2.06 -7.43 10.39
N LEU A 105 1.27 -6.53 10.99
CA LEU A 105 1.25 -6.30 12.44
C LEU A 105 0.67 -7.48 13.24
N GLU A 106 -0.22 -8.29 12.64
CA GLU A 106 -0.79 -9.46 13.29
C GLU A 106 0.27 -10.52 13.64
N THR A 107 1.22 -10.74 12.74
CA THR A 107 2.25 -11.79 12.84
C THR A 107 3.65 -11.25 13.13
N GLY A 108 3.84 -9.94 13.03
CA GLY A 108 5.16 -9.30 13.07
C GLY A 108 5.99 -9.50 11.79
N LYS A 109 5.44 -10.18 10.76
CA LYS A 109 6.18 -10.51 9.54
C LYS A 109 6.40 -9.27 8.68
N LYS A 110 7.64 -9.06 8.25
CA LYS A 110 8.02 -8.05 7.26
C LYS A 110 8.34 -8.75 5.94
N ILE A 111 7.80 -8.23 4.83
CA ILE A 111 8.14 -8.72 3.50
C ILE A 111 8.60 -7.54 2.66
N SER A 112 9.85 -7.61 2.23
CA SER A 112 10.54 -6.51 1.59
C SER A 112 10.86 -6.80 0.12
N PHE A 113 10.88 -5.76 -0.70
CA PHE A 113 11.37 -5.79 -2.08
C PHE A 113 11.81 -4.39 -2.52
N LEU A 114 12.38 -4.27 -3.71
CA LEU A 114 12.60 -2.98 -4.37
C LEU A 114 12.10 -3.09 -5.81
N GLY A 115 11.36 -2.09 -6.28
CA GLY A 115 10.88 -2.06 -7.66
C GLY A 115 11.99 -1.69 -8.63
N SER A 116 12.06 -2.41 -9.76
CA SER A 116 12.90 -2.04 -10.88
C SER A 116 12.29 -0.89 -11.69
N GLU A 117 13.07 -0.27 -12.58
CA GLU A 117 12.54 0.71 -13.54
C GLU A 117 11.44 0.13 -14.43
N LYS A 118 11.55 -1.16 -14.78
CA LYS A 118 10.52 -1.88 -15.52
C LYS A 118 9.22 -1.99 -14.71
N ASP A 119 9.30 -2.39 -13.44
CA ASP A 119 8.12 -2.50 -12.57
C ASP A 119 7.40 -1.16 -12.42
N LYS A 120 8.17 -0.06 -12.24
CA LYS A 120 7.62 1.31 -12.17
C LYS A 120 6.95 1.72 -13.49
N SER A 121 7.59 1.43 -14.62
CA SER A 121 7.05 1.78 -15.95
C SER A 121 5.75 1.03 -16.25
N GLU A 122 5.72 -0.29 -16.03
CA GLU A 122 4.51 -1.11 -16.19
C GLU A 122 3.39 -0.65 -15.24
N ARG A 123 3.73 -0.24 -14.01
CA ARG A 123 2.75 0.30 -13.06
C ARG A 123 2.18 1.64 -13.53
N LYS A 124 3.00 2.56 -14.07
CA LYS A 124 2.52 3.81 -14.66
C LYS A 124 1.54 3.55 -15.81
N GLU A 125 1.85 2.61 -16.70
CA GLU A 125 0.98 2.24 -17.82
C GLU A 125 -0.37 1.71 -17.33
N LYS A 126 -0.36 0.79 -16.36
CA LYS A 126 -1.60 0.27 -15.75
C LYS A 126 -2.46 1.37 -15.11
N ILE A 127 -1.83 2.32 -14.41
CA ILE A 127 -2.54 3.46 -13.81
C ILE A 127 -3.19 4.32 -14.90
N ILE A 128 -2.46 4.65 -15.97
CA ILE A 128 -3.00 5.44 -17.09
C ILE A 128 -4.17 4.72 -17.74
N GLN A 129 -4.06 3.40 -17.98
CA GLN A 129 -5.15 2.59 -18.54
C GLN A 129 -6.38 2.61 -17.64
N ALA A 130 -6.20 2.43 -16.33
CA ALA A 130 -7.29 2.50 -15.37
C ALA A 130 -7.97 3.88 -15.36
N ILE A 131 -7.20 4.96 -15.40
CA ILE A 131 -7.75 6.33 -15.45
C ILE A 131 -8.56 6.56 -16.74
N LYS A 132 -8.06 6.09 -17.89
CA LYS A 132 -8.79 6.20 -19.16
C LYS A 132 -10.11 5.44 -19.13
N ALA A 133 -10.09 4.18 -18.66
CA ALA A 133 -11.30 3.39 -18.51
C ALA A 133 -12.33 4.08 -17.60
N ILE A 134 -11.90 4.63 -16.46
CA ILE A 134 -12.76 5.41 -15.56
C ILE A 134 -13.37 6.61 -16.27
N LYS A 135 -12.58 7.38 -17.03
CA LYS A 135 -13.05 8.56 -17.77
C LYS A 135 -14.05 8.21 -18.89
N GLU A 136 -13.85 7.08 -19.53
CA GLU A 136 -14.73 6.56 -20.59
C GLU A 136 -15.95 5.83 -20.03
N SER A 137 -16.07 5.73 -18.69
CA SER A 137 -17.09 4.91 -18.01
C SER A 137 -17.08 3.44 -18.43
N SER A 138 -15.90 2.92 -18.80
CA SER A 138 -15.68 1.53 -19.14
C SER A 138 -15.51 0.70 -17.86
N PHE A 139 -16.63 0.20 -17.36
CA PHE A 139 -16.73 -0.56 -16.10
C PHE A 139 -17.25 -1.98 -16.35
N GLU A 140 -16.71 -2.64 -17.37
CA GLU A 140 -17.08 -4.02 -17.69
C GLU A 140 -16.92 -4.92 -16.45
N PRO A 141 -17.93 -5.72 -16.10
CA PRO A 141 -17.92 -6.53 -14.90
C PRO A 141 -16.84 -7.60 -15.00
N THR A 142 -16.11 -7.79 -13.90
CA THR A 142 -15.12 -8.88 -13.75
C THR A 142 -15.57 -9.82 -12.65
N PRO A 143 -16.57 -10.70 -12.91
CA PRO A 143 -17.08 -11.62 -11.89
C PRO A 143 -15.99 -12.58 -11.41
N GLY A 144 -16.02 -12.92 -10.11
CA GLY A 144 -15.03 -13.79 -9.47
C GLY A 144 -15.24 -13.87 -7.96
N TRP A 145 -14.27 -14.45 -7.26
CA TRP A 145 -14.34 -14.68 -5.79
C TRP A 145 -14.65 -13.40 -4.99
N GLN A 146 -14.21 -12.24 -5.47
CA GLN A 146 -14.51 -10.93 -4.87
C GLN A 146 -16.01 -10.59 -4.83
N CYS A 147 -16.83 -11.18 -5.71
CA CYS A 147 -18.27 -10.95 -5.74
C CYS A 147 -18.97 -11.43 -4.46
N GLU A 148 -18.38 -12.37 -3.71
CA GLU A 148 -18.93 -12.82 -2.43
C GLU A 148 -18.93 -11.72 -1.37
N PHE A 149 -17.98 -10.78 -1.45
CA PHE A 149 -17.75 -9.71 -0.49
C PHE A 149 -18.07 -8.32 -1.05
N CYS A 150 -18.67 -8.24 -2.24
CA CYS A 150 -18.98 -6.98 -2.91
C CYS A 150 -20.24 -6.34 -2.34
N ASP A 151 -20.17 -5.07 -1.92
CA ASP A 151 -21.32 -4.32 -1.38
C ASP A 151 -22.46 -4.16 -2.40
N PHE A 152 -22.16 -4.24 -3.69
CA PHE A 152 -23.14 -4.13 -4.79
C PHE A 152 -23.67 -5.49 -5.26
N LYS A 153 -23.33 -6.58 -4.57
CA LYS A 153 -23.72 -7.94 -4.94
C LYS A 153 -25.23 -8.05 -5.17
N ASP A 154 -26.07 -7.49 -4.31
CA ASP A 154 -27.51 -7.69 -4.40
C ASP A 154 -28.13 -7.10 -5.68
N VAL A 155 -27.55 -6.03 -6.21
CA VAL A 155 -28.01 -5.31 -7.41
C VAL A 155 -27.20 -5.60 -8.68
N CYS A 156 -26.19 -6.45 -8.60
CA CYS A 156 -25.32 -6.78 -9.72
C CYS A 156 -25.85 -7.98 -10.52
N ASP A 157 -26.16 -7.78 -11.80
CA ASP A 157 -26.64 -8.84 -12.70
C ASP A 157 -25.57 -9.91 -13.01
N PHE A 158 -24.30 -9.64 -12.69
CA PHE A 158 -23.15 -10.50 -13.01
C PHE A 158 -22.60 -11.26 -11.79
N LYS A 159 -23.28 -11.22 -10.63
CA LYS A 159 -22.76 -11.72 -9.34
C LYS A 159 -22.49 -13.23 -9.24
N ASN A 160 -22.98 -14.03 -10.18
CA ASN A 160 -23.00 -15.50 -10.13
C ASN A 160 -22.54 -16.15 -11.46
N VAL A 161 -21.40 -15.72 -12.01
CA VAL A 161 -20.75 -16.43 -13.14
C VAL A 161 -19.41 -16.99 -12.69
#